data_AF-A0A426TV68-F1
#
_entry.id   AF-A0A426TV68-F1
#
_cell.length_a   1.000
_cell.length_b   1.000
_cell.length_c   1.000
_cell.angle_alpha   90.00
_cell.angle_beta   90.00
_cell.angle_gamma   90.00
#
_symmetry.space_group_name_H-M   'P 1'
#
loop_
_entity.id
_entity.type
_entity.pdbx_description
1 polymer ?
#
loop_
_entity_poly.entity_id
_entity_poly.type
_entity_poly.pdbx_seq_one_letter_code
_entity_poly.pdbx_strand_id
1 'polypeptide(L)'
;MLRKDAAVTIDIQDLSITDLERLRDAVNQRLLQLRYSHRHTLPELLRMLEELKSVLNDQGKQWRSLERWQWMDGQIRFWLNPTDQVQYQSGWYTIDELLQWSHNGGPVIVRDDEMEEDDETWTDVDGVRIRWLPDGTMLRDA
;
A
#
# COMPACT_ATOMS: atom_id res chain seq x y z
N MET A 1 -34.65 1.99 12.71
CA MET A 1 -34.26 0.65 13.20
C MET A 1 -32.90 0.31 12.62
N LEU A 2 -31.82 0.38 13.40
CA LEU A 2 -30.49 -0.08 12.96
C LEU A 2 -30.44 -1.60 13.11
N ARG A 3 -30.15 -2.33 12.03
CA ARG A 3 -29.77 -3.75 12.11
C ARG A 3 -28.39 -3.79 12.74
N LYS A 4 -28.29 -4.44 13.90
CA LYS A 4 -27.04 -4.75 14.58
C LYS A 4 -26.36 -5.83 13.74
N ASP A 5 -25.23 -5.51 13.10
CA ASP A 5 -24.42 -6.49 12.41
C ASP A 5 -23.94 -7.53 13.43
N ALA A 6 -24.56 -8.71 13.41
CA ALA A 6 -24.15 -9.81 14.25
C ALA A 6 -22.83 -10.35 13.67
N ALA A 7 -21.73 -10.11 14.38
CA ALA A 7 -20.46 -10.75 14.08
C ALA A 7 -20.65 -12.27 14.18
N VAL A 8 -20.53 -12.97 13.06
CA VAL A 8 -20.54 -14.43 13.03
C VAL A 8 -19.16 -14.90 13.47
N THR A 9 -19.06 -15.49 14.65
CA THR A 9 -17.83 -16.11 15.16
C THR A 9 -17.72 -17.51 14.57
N ILE A 10 -16.65 -17.76 13.80
CA ILE A 10 -16.33 -19.09 13.24
C ILE A 10 -15.17 -19.65 14.07
N ASP A 11 -15.38 -20.79 14.74
CA ASP A 11 -14.31 -21.52 15.41
C ASP A 11 -13.59 -22.41 14.40
N ILE A 12 -12.31 -22.14 14.17
CA ILE A 12 -11.48 -22.83 13.18
C ILE A 12 -10.83 -24.10 13.73
N GLN A 13 -10.81 -24.30 15.05
CA GLN A 13 -10.11 -25.43 15.69
C GLN A 13 -10.84 -26.76 15.49
N ASP A 14 -12.16 -26.71 15.33
CA ASP A 14 -13.02 -27.89 15.15
C ASP A 14 -13.28 -28.22 13.67
N LEU A 15 -12.73 -27.44 12.73
CA LEU A 15 -12.95 -27.65 11.30
C LEU A 15 -12.03 -28.74 10.76
N SER A 16 -12.59 -29.65 9.96
CA SER A 16 -11.78 -30.60 9.19
C SER A 16 -10.96 -29.87 8.12
N ILE A 17 -9.89 -30.51 7.63
CA ILE A 17 -9.06 -29.95 6.53
C ILE A 17 -9.92 -29.56 5.32
N THR A 18 -10.89 -30.42 4.96
CA THR A 18 -11.81 -30.16 3.83
C THR A 18 -12.70 -28.95 4.09
N ASP A 19 -13.12 -28.73 5.34
CA ASP A 19 -13.93 -27.55 5.70
C ASP A 19 -13.10 -26.27 5.71
N LEU A 20 -11.84 -26.35 6.15
CA LEU A 20 -10.89 -25.24 6.07
C LEU A 20 -10.60 -24.85 4.61
N GLU A 21 -10.42 -25.81 3.71
CA GLU A 21 -10.23 -25.55 2.28
C GLU A 21 -11.46 -24.88 1.66
N ARG A 22 -12.66 -25.36 1.99
CA ARG A 22 -13.91 -24.72 1.55
C ARG A 22 -14.05 -23.30 2.09
N LEU A 23 -13.72 -23.08 3.36
CA LEU A 23 -13.75 -21.74 3.97
C LEU A 23 -12.76 -20.81 3.28
N ARG A 24 -11.52 -21.26 3.05
CA ARG A 24 -10.51 -20.51 2.30
C ARG A 24 -11.04 -20.12 0.92
N ASP A 25 -11.60 -21.07 0.18
CA ASP A 25 -12.08 -20.83 -1.18
C ASP A 25 -13.29 -19.89 -1.19
N ALA A 26 -14.21 -20.04 -0.23
CA ALA A 26 -15.37 -19.15 -0.07
C ALA A 26 -14.96 -17.72 0.33
N VAL A 27 -14.00 -17.57 1.26
CA VAL A 27 -13.44 -16.28 1.65
C VAL A 27 -12.74 -15.63 0.45
N ASN A 28 -11.92 -16.40 -0.29
CA ASN A 28 -11.26 -15.92 -1.49
C ASN A 28 -12.28 -15.45 -2.54
N GLN A 29 -13.32 -16.24 -2.82
CA GLN A 29 -14.39 -15.84 -3.73
C GLN A 29 -15.14 -14.60 -3.24
N ARG A 30 -15.40 -14.49 -1.93
CA ARG A 30 -16.08 -13.32 -1.35
C ARG A 30 -15.22 -12.08 -1.42
N LEU A 31 -13.91 -12.19 -1.15
CA LEU A 31 -12.95 -11.11 -1.29
C LEU A 31 -12.84 -10.66 -2.74
N LEU A 32 -12.77 -11.59 -3.69
CA LEU A 32 -12.81 -11.30 -5.12
C LEU A 32 -14.12 -10.60 -5.47
N GLN A 33 -15.27 -11.11 -5.04
CA GLN A 33 -16.57 -10.46 -5.26
C GLN A 33 -16.59 -9.06 -4.66
N LEU A 34 -16.15 -8.83 -3.43
CA LEU A 34 -16.14 -7.50 -2.81
C LEU A 34 -15.23 -6.53 -3.54
N ARG A 35 -14.06 -6.99 -4.01
CA ARG A 35 -13.15 -6.24 -4.89
C ARG A 35 -13.80 -5.94 -6.25
N TYR A 36 -14.55 -6.87 -6.82
CA TYR A 36 -15.21 -6.73 -8.12
C TYR A 36 -16.61 -6.09 -8.06
N SER A 37 -17.23 -5.95 -6.89
CA SER A 37 -18.58 -5.38 -6.71
C SER A 37 -18.56 -3.86 -6.56
N HIS A 38 -17.40 -3.28 -6.27
CA HIS A 38 -17.20 -1.81 -6.20
C HIS A 38 -16.64 -1.26 -7.52
N ARG A 39 -17.20 -1.65 -8.67
CA ARG A 39 -16.70 -1.17 -9.97
C ARG A 39 -17.25 0.21 -10.29
N HIS A 40 -16.44 1.22 -10.04
CA HIS A 40 -16.35 2.33 -11.00
C HIS A 40 -15.73 1.78 -12.30
N THR A 41 -16.38 2.04 -13.43
CA THR A 41 -15.84 1.79 -14.76
C THR A 41 -14.59 2.65 -15.00
N LEU A 42 -13.71 2.27 -15.94
CA LEU A 42 -12.54 3.09 -16.27
C LEU A 42 -12.91 4.56 -16.55
N PRO A 43 -13.96 4.89 -17.33
CA PRO A 43 -14.39 6.28 -17.52
C PRO A 43 -14.76 6.99 -16.21
N GLU A 44 -15.45 6.31 -15.29
CA GLU A 44 -15.79 6.89 -13.98
C GLU A 44 -14.56 7.13 -13.13
N LEU A 45 -13.62 6.17 -13.11
CA LEU A 45 -12.35 6.30 -12.39
C LEU A 45 -11.51 7.45 -12.94
N LEU A 46 -11.45 7.62 -14.26
CA LEU A 46 -10.75 8.74 -14.89
C LEU A 46 -11.42 10.07 -14.54
N ARG A 47 -12.76 10.15 -14.54
CA ARG A 47 -13.48 11.37 -14.10
C ARG A 47 -13.17 11.70 -12.64
N MET A 48 -13.22 10.70 -11.76
CA MET A 48 -12.88 10.87 -10.34
C MET A 48 -11.42 11.31 -10.17
N LEU A 49 -10.50 10.77 -10.98
CA LEU A 49 -9.10 11.18 -10.96
C LEU A 49 -8.93 12.66 -11.32
N GLU A 50 -9.62 13.15 -12.36
CA GLU A 50 -9.55 14.57 -12.75
C GLU A 50 -10.12 15.51 -11.66
N GLU A 51 -11.22 15.10 -11.02
CA GLU A 51 -11.77 15.82 -9.86
C GLU A 51 -10.77 15.83 -8.70
N LEU A 52 -10.16 14.69 -8.42
CA LEU A 52 -9.18 14.54 -7.35
C LEU A 52 -7.90 15.34 -7.61
N LYS A 53 -7.41 15.40 -8.85
CA LYS A 53 -6.26 16.25 -9.23
C LYS A 53 -6.52 17.71 -8.85
N SER A 54 -7.73 18.22 -9.10
CA SER A 54 -8.09 19.59 -8.72
C SER A 54 -7.99 19.79 -7.20
N VAL A 55 -8.56 18.87 -6.41
CA VAL A 55 -8.47 18.90 -4.94
C VAL A 55 -7.03 18.84 -4.44
N LEU A 56 -6.21 17.94 -5.00
CA LEU A 56 -4.80 17.80 -4.61
C LEU A 56 -4.00 19.07 -4.93
N ASN A 57 -4.24 19.68 -6.09
CA ASN A 57 -3.60 20.93 -6.48
C ASN A 57 -4.01 22.10 -5.55
N ASP A 58 -5.28 22.18 -5.16
CA ASP A 58 -5.76 23.18 -4.19
C ASP A 58 -5.13 23.00 -2.79
N GLN A 59 -4.75 21.76 -2.45
CA GLN A 59 -4.00 21.42 -1.23
C GLN A 59 -2.49 21.66 -1.36
N GLY A 60 -2.00 22.11 -2.52
CA GLY A 60 -0.57 22.32 -2.79
C GLY A 60 0.22 21.03 -3.04
N LYS A 61 -0.45 19.88 -3.19
CA LYS A 61 0.22 18.62 -3.56
C LYS A 61 0.54 18.64 -5.05
N GLN A 62 1.80 18.36 -5.38
CA GLN A 62 2.29 18.36 -6.75
C GLN A 62 2.84 16.99 -7.15
N TRP A 63 2.71 16.66 -8.43
CA TRP A 63 3.22 15.42 -9.00
C TRP A 63 3.85 15.67 -10.37
N ARG A 64 4.83 14.84 -10.69
CA ARG A 64 5.43 14.72 -12.02
C ARG A 64 4.61 13.80 -12.93
N SER A 65 3.85 12.87 -12.36
CA SER A 65 3.01 11.94 -13.11
C SER A 65 1.82 11.45 -12.27
N LEU A 66 0.61 11.49 -12.87
CA LEU A 66 -0.62 10.94 -12.31
C LEU A 66 -1.66 10.62 -13.42
N GLU A 67 -1.19 10.15 -14.57
CA GLU A 67 -2.07 9.88 -15.74
C GLU A 67 -1.97 8.45 -16.26
N ARG A 68 -0.86 7.78 -15.94
CA ARG A 68 -0.64 6.40 -16.36
C ARG A 68 -1.48 5.50 -15.46
N TRP A 69 -2.22 4.58 -16.06
CA TRP A 69 -2.99 3.58 -15.35
C TRP A 69 -2.69 2.20 -15.89
N GLN A 70 -2.87 1.18 -15.06
CA GLN A 70 -2.70 -0.21 -15.42
C GLN A 70 -3.74 -1.08 -14.70
N TRP A 71 -4.18 -2.14 -15.37
CA TRP A 71 -4.94 -3.20 -14.71
C TRP A 71 -3.99 -4.14 -13.98
N MET A 72 -4.09 -4.20 -12.65
CA MET A 72 -3.29 -5.09 -11.80
C MET A 72 -4.05 -5.46 -10.53
N ASP A 73 -3.78 -6.66 -9.99
CA ASP A 73 -4.45 -7.19 -8.79
C ASP A 73 -5.98 -7.18 -8.85
N GLY A 74 -6.55 -7.31 -10.05
CA GLY A 74 -7.99 -7.32 -10.29
C GLY A 74 -8.67 -5.94 -10.30
N GLN A 75 -7.91 -4.84 -10.30
CA GLN A 75 -8.45 -3.48 -10.33
C GLN A 75 -7.57 -2.53 -11.14
N ILE A 76 -8.08 -1.33 -11.42
CA ILE A 76 -7.31 -0.27 -12.07
C ILE A 76 -6.52 0.48 -10.99
N ARG A 77 -5.22 0.65 -11.23
CA ARG A 77 -4.34 1.50 -10.43
C ARG A 77 -3.74 2.60 -11.30
N PHE A 78 -3.41 3.72 -10.67
CA PHE A 78 -2.79 4.90 -11.25
C PHE A 78 -1.37 5.05 -10.72
N TRP A 79 -0.43 5.31 -11.63
CA TRP A 79 0.94 5.60 -11.27
C TRP A 79 1.03 7.03 -10.73
N LEU A 80 1.42 7.18 -9.48
CA LEU A 80 1.75 8.46 -8.87
C LEU A 80 3.26 8.61 -8.78
N ASN A 81 3.75 9.77 -9.21
CA ASN A 81 5.10 10.23 -8.94
C ASN A 81 5.01 11.64 -8.32
N PRO A 82 5.01 11.77 -6.98
CA PRO A 82 4.90 13.05 -6.31
C PRO A 82 6.19 13.87 -6.48
N THR A 83 6.06 15.20 -6.45
CA THR A 83 7.23 16.10 -6.53
C THR A 83 8.04 16.06 -5.23
N ASP A 84 7.35 16.01 -4.09
CA ASP A 84 7.96 15.84 -2.77
C ASP A 84 8.06 14.35 -2.45
N GLN A 85 9.22 13.76 -2.75
CA GLN A 85 9.51 12.36 -2.50
C GLN A 85 10.03 12.09 -1.07
N VAL A 86 10.21 13.14 -0.26
CA VAL A 86 10.57 13.00 1.16
C VAL A 86 9.32 12.64 1.95
N GLN A 87 8.21 13.33 1.65
CA GLN A 87 6.93 13.10 2.34
C GLN A 87 6.07 12.01 1.70
N TYR A 88 6.25 11.73 0.39
CA TYR A 88 5.35 10.88 -0.36
C TYR A 88 6.07 9.83 -1.22
N GLN A 89 5.48 8.64 -1.28
CA GLN A 89 5.98 7.52 -2.06
C GLN A 89 5.46 7.55 -3.51
N SER A 90 6.32 7.12 -4.43
CA SER A 90 5.93 6.83 -5.81
C SER A 90 5.42 5.40 -5.91
N GLY A 91 4.40 5.16 -6.73
CA GLY A 91 3.83 3.82 -6.84
C GLY A 91 2.53 3.74 -7.61
N TRP A 92 1.97 2.53 -7.62
CA TRP A 92 0.67 2.24 -8.21
C TRP A 92 -0.42 2.26 -7.14
N TYR A 93 -1.33 3.23 -7.23
CA TYR A 93 -2.37 3.46 -6.24
C TYR A 93 -3.76 3.33 -6.87
N THR A 94 -4.69 2.76 -6.13
CA THR A 94 -6.12 2.80 -6.47
C THR A 94 -6.66 4.22 -6.32
N ILE A 95 -7.82 4.48 -6.92
CA ILE A 95 -8.49 5.79 -6.73
C ILE A 95 -8.79 6.06 -5.25
N ASP A 96 -9.11 5.03 -4.47
CA ASP A 96 -9.44 5.14 -3.05
C ASP A 96 -8.20 5.50 -2.22
N GLU A 97 -7.05 4.91 -2.53
CA GLU A 97 -5.76 5.25 -1.88
C GLU A 97 -5.35 6.69 -2.20
N LEU A 98 -5.57 7.16 -3.43
CA LEU A 98 -5.33 8.56 -3.79
C LEU A 98 -6.32 9.51 -3.09
N LEU A 99 -7.57 9.08 -2.90
CA LEU A 99 -8.56 9.84 -2.14
C LEU A 99 -8.13 9.94 -0.66
N GLN A 100 -7.66 8.85 -0.06
CA GLN A 100 -7.08 8.87 1.29
C GLN A 100 -5.89 9.83 1.38
N TRP A 101 -5.05 9.88 0.34
CA TRP A 101 -3.96 10.85 0.28
C TRP A 101 -4.47 12.29 0.32
N SER A 102 -5.58 12.62 -0.34
CA SER A 102 -6.21 13.95 -0.23
C SER A 102 -6.71 14.26 1.19
N HIS A 103 -6.96 13.24 2.01
CA HIS A 103 -7.28 13.35 3.43
C HIS A 103 -6.05 13.24 4.35
N ASN A 104 -4.84 13.35 3.80
CA ASN A 104 -3.57 13.21 4.53
C ASN A 104 -3.43 11.83 5.22
N GLY A 105 -3.90 10.77 4.55
CA GLY A 105 -3.74 9.39 4.98
C GLY A 105 -3.38 8.44 3.84
N GLY A 106 -3.35 7.16 4.16
CA GLY A 106 -3.14 6.11 3.17
C GLY A 106 -1.67 5.85 2.83
N PRO A 107 -1.41 4.94 1.87
CA PRO A 107 -0.09 4.39 1.58
C PRO A 107 0.81 5.30 0.74
N VAL A 108 0.33 6.49 0.37
CA VAL A 108 1.15 7.48 -0.35
C VAL A 108 2.09 8.21 0.61
N ILE A 109 1.78 8.30 1.90
CA ILE A 109 2.57 9.03 2.88
C ILE A 109 3.68 8.12 3.41
N VAL A 110 4.93 8.59 3.33
CA VAL A 110 6.07 7.94 3.99
C VAL A 110 5.84 8.05 5.49
N ARG A 111 5.79 6.92 6.20
CA ARG A 111 5.75 6.91 7.67
C ARG A 111 7.18 6.98 8.19
N ASP A 112 7.41 7.68 9.29
CA ASP A 112 8.74 7.80 9.91
C ASP A 112 9.37 6.42 10.23
N ASP A 113 8.55 5.38 10.45
CA ASP A 113 9.01 4.00 10.66
C ASP A 113 9.63 3.35 9.39
N GLU A 114 9.41 3.92 8.20
CA GLU A 114 10.00 3.49 6.93
C GLU A 114 11.19 4.37 6.52
N MET A 115 11.51 5.41 7.31
CA MET A 115 12.79 6.12 7.29
C MET A 115 13.81 5.42 8.20
N GLU A 116 13.86 4.08 8.19
CA GLU A 116 15.15 3.44 8.41
C GLU A 116 15.99 3.82 7.21
N GLU A 117 16.75 4.92 7.39
CA GLU A 117 17.96 5.20 6.66
C GLU A 117 18.66 3.86 6.37
N ASP A 118 19.25 3.73 5.19
CA ASP A 118 20.42 2.86 5.00
C ASP A 118 21.53 3.37 5.94
N ASP A 119 21.29 3.28 7.25
CA ASP A 119 22.24 3.45 8.32
C ASP A 119 23.16 2.27 8.17
N GLU A 120 24.17 2.50 7.32
CA GLU A 120 25.34 1.67 7.15
C GLU A 120 25.68 1.08 8.52
N THR A 121 25.50 -0.24 8.64
CA THR A 121 25.54 -0.97 9.90
C THR A 121 26.98 -1.08 10.37
N TRP A 122 27.58 0.06 10.73
CA TRP A 122 28.85 0.15 11.39
C TRP A 122 28.65 -0.35 12.80
N THR A 123 29.12 -1.57 13.04
CA THR A 123 29.08 -2.16 14.38
C THR A 123 30.41 -1.86 15.06
N ASP A 124 30.37 -1.31 16.28
CA ASP A 124 31.56 -1.18 17.12
C ASP A 124 31.74 -2.47 17.91
N VAL A 125 32.85 -3.17 17.66
CA VAL A 125 33.23 -4.38 18.39
C VAL A 125 34.65 -4.17 18.89
N ASP A 126 34.83 -4.14 20.21
CA ASP A 126 36.13 -3.98 20.88
C ASP A 126 36.95 -2.76 20.40
N GLY A 127 36.29 -1.63 20.10
CA GLY A 127 36.94 -0.38 19.69
C GLY A 127 37.36 -0.33 18.22
N VAL A 128 36.85 -1.24 17.39
CA VAL A 128 37.07 -1.26 15.94
C VAL A 128 35.73 -1.11 15.22
N ARG A 129 35.66 -0.15 14.29
CA ARG A 129 34.52 0.05 13.41
C ARG A 129 34.54 -0.98 12.27
N ILE A 130 33.54 -1.86 12.25
CA ILE A 130 33.41 -2.92 11.25
C ILE A 130 32.21 -2.63 10.35
N ARG A 131 32.44 -2.64 9.03
CA ARG A 131 31.39 -2.67 8.00
C ARG A 131 31.30 -4.07 7.43
N TRP A 132 30.09 -4.64 7.49
CA TRP A 132 29.76 -5.92 6.87
C TRP A 132 29.30 -5.69 5.43
N LEU A 133 29.94 -6.36 4.47
CA LEU A 133 29.56 -6.31 3.07
C LEU A 133 28.51 -7.40 2.75
N PRO A 134 27.66 -7.21 1.71
CA PRO A 134 26.59 -8.15 1.35
C PRO A 134 27.07 -9.56 0.95
N ASP A 135 28.36 -9.73 0.68
CA ASP A 135 29.00 -11.00 0.35
C ASP A 135 29.58 -11.73 1.58
N GLY A 136 29.37 -11.19 2.79
CA GLY A 136 29.88 -11.73 4.04
C GLY A 136 31.34 -11.35 4.35
N THR A 137 31.97 -10.49 3.54
CA THR A 137 33.31 -9.97 3.82
C THR A 137 33.25 -8.72 4.71
N MET A 138 34.35 -8.44 5.41
CA MET A 138 34.46 -7.30 6.34
C MET A 138 35.51 -6.31 5.86
N LEU A 139 35.17 -5.02 5.86
CA LEU A 139 36.12 -3.91 5.74
C LEU A 139 36.38 -3.32 7.13
N ARG A 140 37.66 -3.11 7.46
CA ARG A 140 38.12 -2.51 8.70
C ARG A 140 38.77 -1.17 8.40
N ASP A 141 38.38 -0.13 9.13
CA ASP A 141 39.14 1.13 9.16
C ASP A 141 40.15 1.04 10.30
N ALA A 142 41.41 1.45 10.04
CA ALA A 142 42.53 1.33 10.97
C ALA A 142 42.76 2.60 11.78
#